data_AF-A0A6G8D4N6-F1
#
_entry.id   AF-A0A6G8D4N6-F1
#
_cell.length_a   1.000
_cell.length_b   1.000
_cell.length_c   1.000
_cell.angle_alpha   90.00
_cell.angle_beta   90.00
_cell.angle_gamma   90.00
#
_symmetry.space_group_name_H-M   'P 1'
#
loop_
_entity.id
_entity.type
_entity.pdbx_description
1 polymer ?
#
loop_
_entity_poly.entity_id
_entity_poly.type
_entity_poly.pdbx_seq_one_letter_code
_entity_poly.pdbx_strand_id
1 'polypeptide(L)'
;MEFKQLPPFASWPRLVGERALRWQKPISQGLTLFLLVVAAWMVGKIVWLVLADPVPVPSWQPTPLELKSEQQSIDISGLQSGALFGIFAPTKPPVVVAPVVVDAPKTRLTLVLSGVVASNDPQKSLAVIANRGVQATYGLNEVIEGTQVKLKAVLADRVIISNAGRDETLMLEGLDYTASTAAPAPNNSAPATQPKAEPTSQETLDTIREAIARNPQELFQYVRLSQVKRDEKVIGYRVSPGKDAALFESVGLQAGDVAVALNGMDLSDPNIMNSVFQSINELTEISLTVERDGQQYDVYIQF
;
A
#
# COMPACT_ATOMS: atom_id res chain seq x y z
N MET A 1 -23.04 65.22 76.65
CA MET A 1 -22.62 63.81 76.63
C MET A 1 -22.57 63.35 78.06
N GLU A 2 -23.54 62.55 78.50
CA GLU A 2 -23.54 61.96 79.85
C GLU A 2 -24.23 60.60 79.75
N PHE A 3 -23.44 59.53 79.85
CA PHE A 3 -23.90 58.14 79.77
C PHE A 3 -24.48 57.73 81.12
N LYS A 4 -25.78 57.43 81.17
CA LYS A 4 -26.46 56.90 82.35
C LYS A 4 -26.34 55.37 82.34
N GLN A 5 -25.61 54.84 83.32
CA GLN A 5 -25.26 53.42 83.47
C GLN A 5 -26.49 52.55 83.79
N LEU A 6 -26.53 51.34 83.20
CA LEU A 6 -27.52 50.28 83.45
C LEU A 6 -27.20 49.52 84.77
N PRO A 7 -28.20 49.03 85.52
CA PRO A 7 -27.98 48.28 86.76
C PRO A 7 -27.50 46.83 86.53
N PRO A 8 -26.74 46.24 87.48
CA PRO A 8 -26.11 44.93 87.31
C PRO A 8 -27.07 43.73 87.45
N PHE A 9 -26.96 42.78 86.52
CA PHE A 9 -27.65 41.49 86.48
C PHE A 9 -27.12 40.50 87.53
N ALA A 10 -27.52 40.65 88.79
CA ALA A 10 -27.11 39.70 89.83
C ALA A 10 -28.18 39.45 90.90
N SER A 11 -29.37 38.96 90.50
CA SER A 11 -30.26 38.22 91.40
C SER A 11 -31.43 37.54 90.66
N TRP A 12 -31.27 36.27 90.27
CA TRP A 12 -32.25 35.16 90.32
C TRP A 12 -31.79 34.01 89.39
N PRO A 13 -32.02 32.71 89.70
CA PRO A 13 -32.81 32.16 90.80
C PRO A 13 -32.12 31.04 91.61
N ARG A 14 -31.95 31.25 92.93
CA ARG A 14 -31.76 30.14 93.91
C ARG A 14 -33.08 29.50 94.38
N LEU A 15 -34.21 29.82 93.73
CA LEU A 15 -35.55 29.34 94.11
C LEU A 15 -36.05 28.12 93.32
N VAL A 16 -35.24 27.53 92.44
CA VAL A 16 -35.60 26.32 91.66
C VAL A 16 -35.10 25.02 92.34
N GLY A 17 -34.28 25.12 93.39
CA GLY A 17 -33.38 24.06 93.84
C GLY A 17 -33.97 22.81 94.52
N GLU A 18 -35.14 22.84 95.17
CA GLU A 18 -35.58 21.67 95.96
C GLU A 18 -36.79 20.92 95.38
N ARG A 19 -37.74 21.62 94.75
CA ARG A 19 -38.84 20.96 94.04
C ARG A 19 -38.39 20.42 92.69
N ALA A 20 -37.48 21.07 91.97
CA ALA A 20 -36.99 20.59 90.69
C ALA A 20 -36.20 19.27 90.82
N LEU A 21 -35.46 19.06 91.92
CA LEU A 21 -34.68 17.84 92.14
C LEU A 21 -35.55 16.57 92.29
N ARG A 22 -36.76 16.69 92.86
CA ARG A 22 -37.66 15.53 93.03
C ARG A 22 -38.30 15.09 91.71
N TRP A 23 -38.52 16.02 90.79
CA TRP A 23 -39.07 15.75 89.46
C TRP A 23 -37.98 15.51 88.41
N GLN A 24 -36.72 15.85 88.70
CA GLN A 24 -35.58 15.62 87.82
C GLN A 24 -35.41 14.13 87.46
N LYS A 25 -35.57 13.22 88.43
CA LYS A 25 -35.44 11.77 88.18
C LYS A 25 -36.50 11.23 87.20
N PRO A 26 -37.82 11.40 87.42
CA PRO A 26 -38.83 10.90 86.49
C PRO A 26 -38.79 11.64 85.14
N ILE A 27 -38.49 12.94 85.12
CA ILE A 27 -38.34 13.71 83.87
C ILE A 27 -37.12 13.22 83.08
N SER A 28 -35.98 13.00 83.73
CA SER A 28 -34.77 12.48 83.08
C SER A 28 -34.99 11.07 82.55
N GLN A 29 -35.67 10.20 83.32
CA GLN A 29 -36.00 8.84 82.89
C GLN A 29 -36.94 8.83 81.68
N GLY A 30 -37.99 9.65 81.72
CA GLY A 30 -38.90 9.83 80.59
C GLY A 30 -38.18 10.38 79.36
N LEU A 31 -37.31 11.37 79.54
CA LEU A 31 -36.51 11.94 78.46
C LEU A 31 -35.55 10.90 77.87
N THR A 32 -34.87 10.10 78.70
CA THR A 32 -33.97 9.04 78.20
C THR A 32 -34.73 7.95 77.45
N LEU A 33 -35.92 7.54 77.91
CA LEU A 33 -36.75 6.56 77.20
C LEU A 33 -37.22 7.11 75.86
N PHE A 34 -37.66 8.38 75.83
CA PHE A 34 -38.04 9.06 74.60
C PHE A 34 -36.87 9.12 73.61
N LEU A 35 -35.67 9.52 74.07
CA LEU A 35 -34.48 9.60 73.23
C LEU A 35 -34.04 8.23 72.72
N LEU A 36 -34.21 7.18 73.51
CA LEU A 36 -33.91 5.79 73.12
C LEU A 36 -34.86 5.29 72.03
N VAL A 37 -36.16 5.55 72.16
CA VAL A 37 -37.16 5.21 71.12
C VAL A 37 -36.86 5.95 69.82
N VAL A 38 -36.56 7.25 69.92
CA VAL A 38 -36.20 8.09 68.78
C VAL A 38 -34.92 7.61 68.09
N ALA A 39 -33.90 7.21 68.88
CA ALA A 39 -32.67 6.62 68.35
C ALA A 39 -32.92 5.28 67.64
N ALA A 40 -33.71 4.39 68.25
CA ALA A 40 -34.06 3.10 67.64
C ALA A 40 -34.82 3.28 66.30
N TRP A 41 -35.72 4.26 66.24
CA TRP A 41 -36.44 4.59 65.01
C TRP A 41 -35.52 5.13 63.91
N MET A 42 -34.56 6.00 64.27
CA MET A 42 -33.55 6.50 63.33
C MET A 42 -32.67 5.36 62.78
N VAL A 43 -32.24 4.43 63.63
CA VAL A 43 -31.44 3.27 63.19
C VAL A 43 -32.25 2.42 62.21
N GLY A 44 -33.53 2.14 62.49
CA GLY A 44 -34.39 1.42 61.57
C GLY A 44 -34.52 2.10 60.20
N LYS A 45 -34.63 3.43 60.18
CA LYS A 45 -34.67 4.21 58.93
C LYS A 45 -33.35 4.15 58.16
N ILE A 46 -32.21 4.17 58.85
CA ILE A 46 -30.88 4.06 58.23
C ILE A 46 -30.70 2.67 57.61
N VAL A 47 -31.09 1.61 58.33
CA VAL A 47 -31.04 0.23 57.82
C VAL A 47 -31.89 0.09 56.55
N TRP A 48 -33.09 0.68 56.54
CA TRP A 48 -33.97 0.67 55.36
C TRP A 48 -33.37 1.42 54.16
N LEU A 49 -32.55 2.45 54.40
CA LEU A 49 -31.91 3.23 53.35
C LEU A 49 -30.72 2.49 52.71
N VAL A 50 -30.03 1.63 53.47
CA VAL A 50 -28.92 0.80 52.96
C VAL A 50 -29.44 -0.40 52.16
N LEU A 51 -30.60 -0.95 52.55
CA LEU A 51 -31.25 -2.05 51.82
C LEU A 51 -32.12 -1.58 50.65
N ALA A 52 -32.34 -0.27 50.48
CA ALA A 52 -33.09 0.24 49.35
C ALA A 52 -32.33 -0.05 48.04
N ASP A 53 -33.02 -0.68 47.08
CA ASP A 53 -32.43 -1.02 45.79
C ASP A 53 -31.87 0.24 45.09
N PRO A 54 -30.71 0.14 44.41
CA PRO A 54 -30.18 1.25 43.65
C PRO A 54 -31.19 1.64 42.56
N VAL A 55 -31.69 2.87 42.64
CA VAL A 55 -32.53 3.45 41.59
C VAL A 55 -31.73 3.40 40.28
N PRO A 56 -32.24 2.77 39.21
CA PRO A 56 -31.51 2.68 37.96
C PRO A 56 -31.30 4.09 37.42
N VAL A 57 -30.05 4.53 37.41
CA VAL A 57 -29.65 5.76 36.71
C VAL A 57 -29.76 5.49 35.22
N PRO A 58 -30.52 6.27 34.45
CA PRO A 58 -30.57 6.10 33.01
C PRO A 58 -29.17 6.41 32.46
N SER A 59 -28.52 5.38 31.93
CA SER A 59 -27.29 5.55 31.16
C SER A 59 -27.61 6.41 29.95
N TRP A 60 -26.84 7.47 29.73
CA TRP A 60 -26.96 8.27 28.52
C TRP A 60 -26.84 7.37 27.29
N GLN A 61 -27.88 7.35 26.47
CA GLN A 61 -27.87 6.71 25.16
C GLN A 61 -27.91 7.85 24.14
N PRO A 62 -27.02 7.86 23.13
CA PRO A 62 -27.13 8.81 22.04
C PRO A 62 -28.47 8.55 21.34
N THR A 63 -29.33 9.55 21.29
CA THR A 63 -30.50 9.52 20.42
C THR A 63 -29.99 9.38 18.99
N PRO A 64 -30.27 8.28 18.27
CA PRO A 64 -29.93 8.22 16.87
C PRO A 64 -30.72 9.33 16.19
N LEU A 65 -30.03 10.34 15.68
CA LEU A 65 -30.62 11.14 14.62
C LEU A 65 -30.81 10.17 13.46
N GLU A 66 -32.05 9.75 13.22
CA GLU A 66 -32.46 9.28 11.92
C GLU A 66 -32.33 10.48 10.97
N LEU A 67 -31.10 10.69 10.48
CA LEU A 67 -30.87 11.31 9.20
C LEU A 67 -31.62 10.42 8.22
N LYS A 68 -32.89 10.77 7.96
CA LYS A 68 -33.62 10.29 6.81
C LYS A 68 -32.72 10.64 5.64
N SER A 69 -31.94 9.67 5.21
CA SER A 69 -31.15 9.75 4.00
C SER A 69 -32.20 9.78 2.91
N GLU A 70 -32.67 10.98 2.58
CA GLU A 70 -33.13 11.24 1.24
C GLU A 70 -31.89 10.99 0.38
N GLN A 71 -31.75 9.74 -0.07
CA GLN A 71 -30.96 9.42 -1.24
C GLN A 71 -31.63 10.14 -2.41
N GLN A 72 -31.43 11.45 -2.46
CA GLN A 72 -31.40 12.15 -3.73
C GLN A 72 -30.20 11.57 -4.44
N SER A 73 -30.45 10.52 -5.24
CA SER A 73 -29.51 10.05 -6.24
C SER A 73 -29.21 11.26 -7.11
N ILE A 74 -28.04 11.85 -6.92
CA ILE A 74 -27.57 12.93 -7.77
C ILE A 74 -27.46 12.33 -9.17
N ASP A 75 -28.32 12.78 -10.09
CA ASP A 75 -28.30 12.31 -11.46
C ASP A 75 -27.07 12.89 -12.17
N ILE A 76 -25.98 12.11 -12.15
CA ILE A 76 -24.72 12.44 -12.79
C ILE A 76 -24.69 12.06 -14.28
N SER A 77 -25.79 11.56 -14.85
CA SER A 77 -25.87 11.13 -16.25
C SER A 77 -25.58 12.28 -17.23
N GLY A 78 -25.99 13.50 -16.87
CA GLY A 78 -25.67 14.71 -17.62
C GLY A 78 -24.17 15.06 -17.60
N LEU A 79 -23.49 14.82 -16.48
CA LEU A 79 -22.05 15.05 -16.36
C LEU A 79 -21.24 13.98 -17.10
N GLN A 80 -21.69 12.73 -17.06
CA GLN A 80 -21.04 11.62 -17.75
C GLN A 80 -21.19 11.71 -19.27
N SER A 81 -22.33 12.22 -19.76
CA SER A 81 -22.57 12.42 -21.21
C SER A 81 -21.93 13.71 -21.76
N GLY A 82 -21.55 14.66 -20.91
CA GLY A 82 -20.97 15.93 -21.32
C GLY A 82 -19.54 15.83 -21.89
N ALA A 83 -18.91 14.65 -21.84
CA ALA A 83 -17.55 14.42 -22.36
C ALA A 83 -16.56 15.54 -21.99
N LEU A 84 -16.63 16.03 -20.75
CA LEU A 84 -15.93 17.24 -20.27
C LEU A 84 -14.40 17.15 -20.38
N PHE A 85 -13.88 15.93 -20.52
CA PHE A 85 -12.46 15.61 -20.63
C PHE A 85 -12.10 14.96 -21.97
N GLY A 86 -13.01 15.01 -22.94
CA GLY A 86 -12.91 14.31 -24.22
C GLY A 86 -13.40 12.86 -24.15
N ILE A 87 -13.80 12.33 -25.29
CA ILE A 87 -14.14 10.91 -25.45
C ILE A 87 -12.83 10.20 -25.78
N PHE A 88 -12.46 9.19 -25.00
CA PHE A 88 -11.36 8.30 -25.36
C PHE A 88 -11.77 7.56 -26.64
N ALA A 89 -11.38 8.09 -27.79
CA ALA A 89 -11.30 7.33 -29.01
C ALA A 89 -10.04 6.49 -28.89
N PRO A 90 -10.12 5.16 -28.76
CA PRO A 90 -8.94 4.33 -28.92
C PRO A 90 -8.38 4.68 -30.28
N THR A 91 -7.26 5.40 -30.30
CA THR A 91 -6.46 5.55 -31.50
C THR A 91 -6.23 4.14 -31.96
N LYS A 92 -6.86 3.78 -33.09
CA LYS A 92 -6.65 2.52 -33.80
C LYS A 92 -5.15 2.22 -33.63
N PRO A 93 -4.78 1.14 -32.92
CA PRO A 93 -3.38 0.89 -32.65
C PRO A 93 -2.66 1.05 -33.98
N PRO A 94 -1.65 1.93 -34.09
CA PRO A 94 -0.87 2.01 -35.31
C PRO A 94 -0.51 0.57 -35.57
N VAL A 95 -0.82 0.09 -36.79
CA VAL A 95 -0.42 -1.23 -37.23
C VAL A 95 1.04 -1.32 -36.86
N VAL A 96 1.33 -2.11 -35.81
CA VAL A 96 2.69 -2.44 -35.44
C VAL A 96 3.12 -3.25 -36.63
N VAL A 97 3.70 -2.56 -37.61
CA VAL A 97 4.55 -3.21 -38.59
C VAL A 97 5.61 -3.80 -37.69
N ALA A 98 5.43 -5.09 -37.37
CA ALA A 98 6.40 -5.86 -36.63
C ALA A 98 7.75 -5.45 -37.23
N PRO A 99 8.71 -4.97 -36.41
CA PRO A 99 10.02 -4.63 -36.94
C PRO A 99 10.45 -5.88 -37.70
N VAL A 100 10.55 -5.75 -39.02
CA VAL A 100 11.06 -6.83 -39.85
C VAL A 100 12.43 -7.06 -39.25
N VAL A 101 12.58 -8.15 -38.52
CA VAL A 101 13.87 -8.65 -38.08
C VAL A 101 14.54 -9.03 -39.39
N VAL A 102 15.14 -8.04 -40.05
CA VAL A 102 16.00 -8.25 -41.19
C VAL A 102 17.19 -8.94 -40.57
N ASP A 103 17.19 -10.26 -40.62
CA ASP A 103 18.31 -11.09 -40.22
C ASP A 103 19.45 -10.84 -41.21
N ALA A 104 20.14 -9.72 -41.00
CA ALA A 104 21.24 -9.26 -41.81
C ALA A 104 22.53 -9.91 -41.29
N PRO A 105 23.35 -10.52 -42.16
CA PRO A 105 24.59 -11.16 -41.74
C PRO A 105 25.52 -10.14 -41.08
N LYS A 106 26.37 -10.62 -40.16
CA LYS A 106 27.38 -9.78 -39.49
C LYS A 106 28.26 -9.07 -40.53
N THR A 107 28.50 -7.78 -40.33
CA THR A 107 29.35 -6.98 -41.22
C THR A 107 30.79 -7.50 -41.22
N ARG A 108 31.43 -7.41 -42.38
CA ARG A 108 32.87 -7.69 -42.56
C ARG A 108 33.72 -6.42 -42.51
N LEU A 109 33.08 -5.26 -42.36
CA LEU A 109 33.77 -3.98 -42.28
C LEU A 109 34.49 -3.85 -40.95
N THR A 110 35.67 -3.22 -40.97
CA THR A 110 36.44 -2.90 -39.77
C THR A 110 35.90 -1.64 -39.10
N LEU A 111 34.65 -1.71 -38.65
CA LEU A 111 33.96 -0.69 -37.87
C LEU A 111 33.75 -1.21 -36.45
N VAL A 112 33.69 -0.30 -35.49
CA VAL A 112 33.43 -0.63 -34.09
C VAL A 112 32.24 0.20 -33.63
N LEU A 113 31.19 -0.45 -33.12
CA LEU A 113 30.06 0.24 -32.52
C LEU A 113 30.35 0.43 -31.04
N SER A 114 30.57 1.67 -30.62
CA SER A 114 30.95 2.01 -29.25
C SER A 114 29.75 2.39 -28.37
N GLY A 115 28.60 2.74 -28.96
CA GLY A 115 27.39 3.09 -28.21
C GLY A 115 26.15 3.22 -29.08
N VAL A 116 24.97 3.01 -28.48
CA VAL A 116 23.66 3.18 -29.12
C VAL A 116 22.69 3.88 -28.18
N VAL A 117 21.85 4.75 -28.74
CA VAL A 117 20.68 5.33 -28.08
C VAL A 117 19.47 4.94 -28.91
N ALA A 118 18.83 3.84 -28.53
CA ALA A 118 17.63 3.34 -29.20
C ALA A 118 16.39 4.09 -28.69
N SER A 119 15.54 4.52 -29.62
CA SER A 119 14.25 5.17 -29.33
C SER A 119 13.11 4.43 -30.04
N ASN A 120 11.89 4.56 -29.52
CA ASN A 120 10.69 4.10 -30.21
C ASN A 120 10.40 4.89 -31.50
N ASP A 121 10.96 6.10 -31.60
CA ASP A 121 10.99 6.92 -32.80
C ASP A 121 12.33 6.71 -33.54
N PRO A 122 12.34 6.09 -34.73
CA PRO A 122 13.55 5.83 -35.49
C PRO A 122 14.36 7.10 -35.82
N GLN A 123 13.71 8.27 -35.91
CA GLN A 123 14.40 9.54 -36.21
C GLN A 123 15.17 10.09 -35.00
N LYS A 124 14.84 9.65 -33.79
CA LYS A 124 15.52 10.04 -32.54
C LYS A 124 16.60 9.05 -32.12
N SER A 125 16.83 8.01 -32.91
CA SER A 125 17.81 6.98 -32.59
C SER A 125 19.19 7.38 -33.10
N LEU A 126 20.22 7.20 -32.27
CA LEU A 126 21.60 7.60 -32.55
C LEU A 126 22.56 6.44 -32.28
N ALA A 127 23.64 6.37 -33.06
CA ALA A 127 24.71 5.39 -32.88
C ALA A 127 26.08 6.06 -32.89
N VAL A 128 26.96 5.65 -31.98
CA VAL A 128 28.36 6.10 -31.94
C VAL A 128 29.22 5.03 -32.59
N ILE A 129 29.76 5.33 -33.77
CA ILE A 129 30.52 4.37 -34.57
C ILE A 129 31.95 4.89 -34.75
N ALA A 130 32.92 4.02 -34.47
CA ALA A 130 34.33 4.26 -34.69
C ALA A 130 34.79 3.65 -36.01
N ASN A 131 35.52 4.44 -36.81
CA ASN A 131 36.20 3.99 -38.01
C ASN A 131 37.69 4.34 -37.90
N ARG A 132 38.57 3.34 -37.90
CA ARG A 132 40.04 3.50 -37.77
C ARG A 132 40.45 4.40 -36.59
N GLY A 133 39.73 4.30 -35.47
CA GLY A 133 40.02 5.04 -34.23
C GLY A 133 39.38 6.44 -34.13
N VAL A 134 38.68 6.91 -35.16
CA VAL A 134 37.87 8.15 -35.10
C VAL A 134 36.42 7.79 -34.80
N GLN A 135 35.88 8.30 -33.70
CA GLN A 135 34.49 8.11 -33.28
C GLN A 135 33.63 9.31 -33.70
N ALA A 136 32.45 9.03 -34.24
CA ALA A 136 31.42 10.04 -34.49
C ALA A 136 30.01 9.48 -34.24
N THR A 137 29.04 10.37 -34.10
CA THR A 137 27.64 10.05 -33.85
C THR A 137 26.85 10.14 -35.15
N TYR A 138 26.03 9.14 -35.43
CA TYR A 138 25.26 9.03 -36.66
C TYR A 138 23.78 8.79 -36.36
N GLY A 139 22.91 9.45 -37.12
CA GLY A 139 21.46 9.25 -37.14
C GLY A 139 20.97 8.38 -38.29
N LEU A 140 19.66 8.15 -38.33
CA LEU A 140 19.02 7.35 -39.37
C LEU A 140 19.31 7.90 -40.79
N ASN A 141 19.70 7.01 -41.70
CA ASN A 141 20.09 7.26 -43.09
C ASN A 141 21.36 8.11 -43.29
N GLU A 142 22.12 8.39 -42.23
CA GLU A 142 23.38 9.11 -42.32
C GLU A 142 24.52 8.22 -42.83
N VAL A 143 25.51 8.82 -43.50
CA VAL A 143 26.68 8.11 -44.06
C VAL A 143 27.81 8.13 -43.04
N ILE A 144 28.39 6.95 -42.77
CA ILE A 144 29.52 6.80 -41.84
C ILE A 144 30.78 7.37 -42.50
N GLU A 145 31.44 8.32 -41.85
CA GLU A 145 32.62 9.00 -42.36
C GLU A 145 33.74 8.01 -42.72
N GLY A 146 34.37 8.25 -43.87
CA GLY A 146 35.41 7.37 -44.41
C GLY A 146 34.89 6.06 -45.03
N THR A 147 33.57 5.91 -45.19
CA THR A 147 32.94 4.78 -45.90
C THR A 147 31.79 5.28 -46.80
N GLN A 148 31.20 4.37 -47.60
CA GLN A 148 29.97 4.64 -48.37
C GLN A 148 28.72 4.03 -47.72
N VAL A 149 28.82 3.71 -46.43
CA VAL A 149 27.84 2.90 -45.71
C VAL A 149 26.86 3.81 -44.99
N LYS A 150 25.57 3.46 -45.07
CA LYS A 150 24.49 4.21 -44.43
C LYS A 150 23.95 3.50 -43.21
N LEU A 151 23.63 4.24 -42.16
CA LEU A 151 22.93 3.71 -41.00
C LEU A 151 21.45 3.52 -41.31
N LYS A 152 20.93 2.30 -41.27
CA LYS A 152 19.54 1.97 -41.65
C LYS A 152 18.62 1.76 -40.46
N ALA A 153 19.13 1.22 -39.36
CA ALA A 153 18.37 1.07 -38.12
C ALA A 153 19.32 1.01 -36.93
N VAL A 154 18.85 1.51 -35.79
CA VAL A 154 19.54 1.43 -34.50
C VAL A 154 18.66 0.60 -33.56
N LEU A 155 19.24 -0.47 -33.04
CA LEU A 155 18.61 -1.34 -32.03
C LEU A 155 19.44 -1.28 -30.73
N ALA A 156 18.90 -1.89 -29.68
CA ALA A 156 19.50 -1.85 -28.35
C ALA A 156 20.90 -2.52 -28.26
N ASP A 157 21.13 -3.56 -29.07
CA ASP A 157 22.35 -4.38 -29.05
C ASP A 157 23.20 -4.24 -30.34
N ARG A 158 22.63 -3.63 -31.38
CA ARG A 158 23.19 -3.63 -32.74
C ARG A 158 22.70 -2.49 -33.60
N VAL A 159 23.43 -2.23 -34.68
CA VAL A 159 22.96 -1.36 -35.77
C VAL A 159 22.91 -2.13 -37.08
N ILE A 160 21.91 -1.83 -37.90
CA ILE A 160 21.83 -2.30 -39.28
C ILE A 160 22.39 -1.22 -40.18
N ILE A 161 23.40 -1.58 -40.97
CA ILE A 161 24.07 -0.71 -41.91
C ILE A 161 23.83 -1.20 -43.33
N SER A 162 23.72 -0.29 -44.29
CA SER A 162 23.58 -0.63 -45.71
C SER A 162 24.86 -0.31 -46.44
N ASN A 163 25.54 -1.35 -46.94
CA ASN A 163 26.75 -1.26 -47.75
C ASN A 163 26.41 -1.60 -49.20
N ALA A 164 26.43 -0.61 -50.09
CA ALA A 164 26.06 -0.77 -51.50
C ALA A 164 24.70 -1.47 -51.72
N GLY A 165 23.73 -1.23 -50.84
CA GLY A 165 22.39 -1.82 -50.91
C GLY A 165 22.24 -3.17 -50.20
N ARG A 166 23.32 -3.74 -49.64
CA ARG A 166 23.25 -4.94 -48.80
C ARG A 166 23.19 -4.53 -47.33
N ASP A 167 22.18 -5.04 -46.63
CA ASP A 167 22.06 -4.85 -45.18
C ASP A 167 23.05 -5.78 -44.46
N GLU A 168 23.81 -5.22 -43.53
CA GLU A 168 24.76 -5.91 -42.67
C GLU A 168 24.55 -5.46 -41.22
N THR A 169 24.90 -6.33 -40.28
CA THR A 169 24.74 -6.07 -38.84
C THR A 169 26.08 -5.73 -38.19
N LEU A 170 26.17 -4.59 -37.51
CA LEU A 170 27.31 -4.23 -36.66
C LEU A 170 26.87 -4.31 -35.18
N MET A 171 27.54 -5.17 -34.42
CA MET A 171 27.24 -5.45 -33.00
C MET A 171 27.92 -4.44 -32.08
N LEU A 172 27.30 -4.11 -30.95
CA LEU A 172 27.89 -3.26 -29.92
C LEU A 172 29.10 -3.96 -29.30
N GLU A 173 30.20 -3.21 -29.16
CA GLU A 173 31.45 -3.71 -28.60
C GLU A 173 31.26 -4.15 -27.15
N GLY A 174 31.74 -5.36 -26.81
CA GLY A 174 31.57 -5.96 -25.47
C GLY A 174 30.42 -6.96 -25.33
N LEU A 175 29.63 -7.19 -26.38
CA LEU A 175 28.63 -8.26 -26.45
C LEU A 175 29.12 -9.37 -27.39
N ASP A 176 29.42 -10.54 -26.84
CA ASP A 176 29.82 -11.71 -27.63
C ASP A 176 28.63 -12.26 -28.43
N TYR A 177 28.85 -12.41 -29.74
CA TYR A 177 27.87 -12.97 -30.66
C TYR A 177 27.68 -14.46 -30.39
N THR A 178 26.61 -14.83 -29.68
CA THR A 178 26.06 -16.18 -29.81
C THR A 178 25.21 -16.21 -31.07
N ALA A 179 25.76 -16.75 -32.15
CA ALA A 179 24.98 -17.17 -33.30
C ALA A 179 23.92 -18.15 -32.79
N SER A 180 22.66 -17.71 -32.66
CA SER A 180 21.56 -18.67 -32.51
C SER A 180 21.49 -19.39 -33.86
N THR A 181 22.13 -20.56 -33.91
CA THR A 181 22.04 -21.48 -35.03
C THR A 181 20.57 -21.70 -35.35
N ALA A 182 20.22 -21.40 -36.60
CA ALA A 182 18.96 -21.71 -37.24
C ALA A 182 18.32 -22.98 -36.65
N ALA A 183 17.16 -22.82 -36.02
CA ALA A 183 16.29 -23.94 -35.71
C ALA A 183 15.90 -24.61 -37.05
N PRO A 184 16.07 -25.93 -37.20
CA PRO A 184 15.55 -26.64 -38.37
C PRO A 184 14.03 -26.55 -38.37
N ALA A 185 13.45 -26.24 -39.52
CA ALA A 185 12.02 -26.38 -39.76
C ALA A 185 11.58 -27.83 -39.45
N PRO A 186 10.57 -28.05 -38.58
CA PRO A 186 9.97 -29.37 -38.46
C PRO A 186 8.91 -29.54 -39.56
N ASN A 187 9.22 -30.40 -40.53
CA ASN A 187 8.23 -30.99 -41.41
C ASN A 187 7.28 -31.89 -40.59
N ASN A 188 5.99 -31.66 -40.75
CA ASN A 188 4.80 -32.42 -40.32
C ASN A 188 5.01 -33.82 -39.70
N SER A 189 4.37 -34.05 -38.53
CA SER A 189 3.15 -34.89 -38.40
C SER A 189 2.89 -35.31 -36.95
N ALA A 190 2.02 -34.58 -36.21
CA ALA A 190 1.16 -35.10 -35.14
C ALA A 190 0.26 -33.97 -34.58
N PRO A 191 -0.97 -34.26 -34.08
CA PRO A 191 -2.01 -33.24 -33.93
C PRO A 191 -1.99 -32.54 -32.55
N ALA A 192 -2.34 -31.25 -32.60
CA ALA A 192 -3.01 -30.46 -31.57
C ALA A 192 -2.33 -30.28 -30.20
N THR A 193 -1.65 -29.15 -30.04
CA THR A 193 -2.00 -28.19 -28.99
C THR A 193 -1.54 -26.80 -29.42
N GLN A 194 -2.47 -25.85 -29.44
CA GLN A 194 -2.27 -24.48 -29.88
C GLN A 194 -1.19 -23.80 -29.02
N PRO A 195 -0.20 -23.09 -29.60
CA PRO A 195 0.52 -22.05 -28.88
C PRO A 195 -0.48 -20.93 -28.63
N LYS A 196 -0.88 -20.78 -27.36
CA LYS A 196 -1.65 -19.64 -26.88
C LYS A 196 -0.88 -18.39 -27.26
N ALA A 197 -1.51 -17.51 -28.05
CA ALA A 197 -0.99 -16.19 -28.34
C ALA A 197 -0.56 -15.53 -27.02
N GLU A 198 0.70 -15.09 -26.95
CA GLU A 198 1.14 -14.24 -25.85
C GLU A 198 0.23 -13.01 -25.84
N PRO A 199 -0.54 -12.77 -24.77
CA PRO A 199 -1.25 -11.51 -24.66
C PRO A 199 -0.20 -10.41 -24.52
N THR A 200 -0.48 -9.27 -25.12
CA THR A 200 0.25 -8.02 -24.84
C THR A 200 0.44 -7.87 -23.32
N SER A 201 1.64 -7.45 -22.88
CA SER A 201 2.01 -7.37 -21.45
C SER A 201 1.01 -6.58 -20.58
N GLN A 202 0.23 -5.69 -21.19
CA GLN A 202 -0.88 -4.99 -20.56
C GLN A 202 -2.09 -5.90 -20.27
N GLU A 203 -2.53 -6.71 -21.23
CA GLU A 203 -3.66 -7.64 -21.07
C GLU A 203 -3.34 -8.75 -20.06
N THR A 204 -2.07 -9.17 -19.98
CA THR A 204 -1.60 -10.08 -18.92
C THR A 204 -1.66 -9.43 -17.55
N LEU A 205 -1.31 -8.15 -17.43
CA LEU A 205 -1.32 -7.44 -16.13
C LEU A 205 -2.74 -7.25 -15.60
N ASP A 206 -3.68 -6.85 -16.45
CA ASP A 206 -5.07 -6.63 -16.04
C ASP A 206 -5.73 -7.95 -15.63
N THR A 207 -5.46 -9.04 -16.36
CA THR A 207 -5.96 -10.37 -15.98
C THR A 207 -5.33 -10.89 -14.69
N ILE A 208 -4.07 -10.60 -14.42
CA ILE A 208 -3.41 -10.92 -13.14
C ILE A 208 -4.05 -10.11 -11.99
N ARG A 209 -4.25 -8.80 -12.18
CA ARG A 209 -4.90 -7.94 -11.16
C ARG A 209 -6.31 -8.41 -10.85
N GLU A 210 -7.13 -8.69 -11.86
CA GLU A 210 -8.48 -9.25 -11.66
C GLU A 210 -8.47 -10.59 -10.92
N ALA A 211 -7.51 -11.46 -11.21
CA ALA A 211 -7.38 -12.74 -10.52
C ALA A 211 -7.06 -12.53 -9.03
N ILE A 212 -6.15 -11.61 -8.72
CA ILE A 212 -5.80 -11.26 -7.35
C ILE A 212 -6.97 -10.53 -6.64
N ALA A 213 -7.72 -9.68 -7.34
CA ALA A 213 -8.90 -9.03 -6.78
C ALA A 213 -9.99 -10.03 -6.34
N ARG A 214 -10.15 -11.12 -7.10
CA ARG A 214 -11.08 -12.20 -6.75
C ARG A 214 -10.55 -13.09 -5.64
N ASN A 215 -9.23 -13.27 -5.58
CA ASN A 215 -8.57 -14.09 -4.58
C ASN A 215 -7.20 -13.50 -4.21
N PRO A 216 -7.12 -12.64 -3.18
CA PRO A 216 -5.88 -11.95 -2.80
C PRO A 216 -4.70 -12.88 -2.49
N GLN A 217 -4.97 -14.14 -2.11
CA GLN A 217 -3.93 -15.14 -1.90
C GLN A 217 -3.17 -15.50 -3.18
N GLU A 218 -3.72 -15.26 -4.37
CA GLU A 218 -3.03 -15.48 -5.63
C GLU A 218 -1.81 -14.58 -5.81
N LEU A 219 -1.72 -13.46 -5.07
CA LEU A 219 -0.53 -12.60 -5.09
C LEU A 219 0.75 -13.40 -4.84
N PHE A 220 0.73 -14.37 -3.92
CA PHE A 220 1.90 -15.18 -3.58
C PHE A 220 2.34 -16.13 -4.70
N GLN A 221 1.52 -16.30 -5.74
CA GLN A 221 1.92 -17.01 -6.96
C GLN A 221 2.79 -16.12 -7.87
N TYR A 222 2.64 -14.80 -7.78
CA TYR A 222 3.34 -13.81 -8.62
C TYR A 222 4.51 -13.15 -7.88
N VAL A 223 4.42 -13.02 -6.55
CA VAL A 223 5.47 -12.47 -5.70
C VAL A 223 5.84 -13.49 -4.62
N ARG A 224 7.04 -14.05 -4.72
CA ARG A 224 7.53 -15.06 -3.78
C ARG A 224 8.36 -14.42 -2.68
N LEU A 225 8.06 -14.81 -1.44
CA LEU A 225 8.75 -14.36 -0.23
C LEU A 225 9.55 -15.53 0.36
N SER A 226 10.84 -15.30 0.62
CA SER A 226 11.74 -16.29 1.20
C SER A 226 12.46 -15.71 2.41
N GLN A 227 12.43 -16.39 3.54
CA GLN A 227 12.94 -15.86 4.80
C GLN A 227 14.45 -15.60 4.74
N VAL A 228 14.89 -14.43 5.19
CA VAL A 228 16.31 -14.08 5.36
C VAL A 228 16.61 -13.94 6.85
N LYS A 229 17.68 -14.61 7.30
CA LYS A 229 18.12 -14.58 8.70
C LYS A 229 19.55 -14.05 8.81
N ARG A 230 19.82 -13.34 9.90
CA ARG A 230 21.16 -12.94 10.35
C ARG A 230 21.26 -13.26 11.84
N ASP A 231 22.30 -13.99 12.24
CA ASP A 231 22.53 -14.40 13.64
C ASP A 231 21.29 -15.09 14.25
N GLU A 232 20.69 -16.03 13.50
CA GLU A 232 19.45 -16.75 13.83
C GLU A 232 18.18 -15.90 13.96
N LYS A 233 18.27 -14.57 13.86
CA LYS A 233 17.13 -13.66 13.84
C LYS A 233 16.64 -13.41 12.41
N VAL A 234 15.34 -13.39 12.22
CA VAL A 234 14.72 -12.99 10.96
C VAL A 234 14.93 -11.50 10.76
N ILE A 235 15.48 -11.11 9.61
CA ILE A 235 15.68 -9.70 9.27
C ILE A 235 14.67 -9.22 8.22
N GLY A 236 13.95 -10.14 7.57
CA GLY A 236 12.94 -9.86 6.56
C GLY A 236 12.76 -11.02 5.60
N TYR A 237 12.12 -10.75 4.46
CA TYR A 237 11.85 -11.74 3.43
C TYR A 237 12.38 -11.27 2.08
N ARG A 238 13.26 -12.06 1.46
CA ARG A 238 13.72 -11.82 0.10
C ARG A 238 12.59 -12.03 -0.88
N VAL A 239 12.36 -11.02 -1.71
CA VAL A 239 11.32 -10.99 -2.73
C VAL A 239 11.89 -11.50 -4.06
N SER A 240 11.12 -12.32 -4.75
CA SER A 240 11.48 -12.89 -6.05
C SER A 240 10.25 -13.03 -6.97
N PRO A 241 10.44 -12.97 -8.29
CA PRO A 241 9.35 -13.17 -9.23
C PRO A 241 8.78 -14.59 -9.13
N GLY A 242 7.46 -14.69 -9.28
CA GLY A 242 6.72 -15.94 -9.24
C GLY A 242 6.47 -16.55 -10.62
N LYS A 243 5.22 -16.97 -10.86
CA LYS A 243 4.76 -17.60 -12.10
C LYS A 243 4.86 -16.66 -13.30
N ASP A 244 4.60 -15.38 -13.08
CA ASP A 244 4.69 -14.33 -14.08
C ASP A 244 5.40 -13.12 -13.46
N ALA A 245 6.45 -12.65 -14.13
CA ALA A 245 7.25 -11.50 -13.67
C ALA A 245 6.58 -10.17 -13.99
N ALA A 246 5.55 -10.13 -14.84
CA ALA A 246 4.91 -8.90 -15.28
C ALA A 246 4.42 -8.06 -14.09
N LEU A 247 3.68 -8.67 -13.14
CA LEU A 247 3.21 -7.95 -11.95
C LEU A 247 4.39 -7.43 -11.12
N PHE A 248 5.37 -8.30 -10.85
CA PHE A 248 6.57 -8.00 -10.07
C PHE A 248 7.33 -6.79 -10.62
N GLU A 249 7.58 -6.77 -11.92
CA GLU A 249 8.26 -5.67 -12.61
C GLU A 249 7.39 -4.41 -12.68
N SER A 250 6.08 -4.56 -12.91
CA SER A 250 5.14 -3.43 -13.04
C SER A 250 5.04 -2.56 -11.79
N VAL A 251 5.24 -3.17 -10.61
CA VAL A 251 5.20 -2.48 -9.32
C VAL A 251 6.58 -1.99 -8.87
N GLY A 252 7.62 -2.22 -9.67
CA GLY A 252 8.98 -1.73 -9.40
C GLY A 252 9.79 -2.58 -8.42
N LEU A 253 9.36 -3.82 -8.14
CA LEU A 253 10.17 -4.78 -7.38
C LEU A 253 11.34 -5.28 -8.23
N GLN A 254 12.45 -5.56 -7.56
CA GLN A 254 13.62 -6.17 -8.16
C GLN A 254 13.97 -7.47 -7.46
N ALA A 255 14.43 -8.45 -8.23
CA ALA A 255 14.78 -9.75 -7.68
C ALA A 255 15.96 -9.60 -6.71
N GLY A 256 15.76 -10.04 -5.47
CA GLY A 256 16.77 -9.89 -4.42
C GLY A 256 16.48 -8.77 -3.42
N ASP A 257 15.46 -7.93 -3.66
CA ASP A 257 14.92 -7.01 -2.66
C ASP A 257 14.59 -7.74 -1.36
N VAL A 258 14.82 -7.10 -0.21
CA VAL A 258 14.46 -7.65 1.11
C VAL A 258 13.28 -6.87 1.68
N ALA A 259 12.10 -7.48 1.70
CA ALA A 259 10.93 -6.91 2.35
C ALA A 259 11.13 -6.88 3.87
N VAL A 260 11.00 -5.68 4.44
CA VAL A 260 11.16 -5.40 5.87
C VAL A 260 9.84 -4.99 6.52
N ALA A 261 8.87 -4.46 5.76
CA ALA A 261 7.53 -4.21 6.25
C ALA A 261 6.47 -4.56 5.20
N LEU A 262 5.29 -4.97 5.65
CA LEU A 262 4.10 -5.18 4.81
C LEU A 262 2.90 -4.53 5.49
N ASN A 263 2.27 -3.56 4.83
CA ASN A 263 1.19 -2.73 5.38
C ASN A 263 1.55 -2.10 6.73
N GLY A 264 2.81 -1.68 6.89
CA GLY A 264 3.34 -1.14 8.13
C GLY A 264 3.63 -2.18 9.23
N MET A 265 3.35 -3.46 8.99
CA MET A 265 3.74 -4.54 9.90
C MET A 265 5.19 -4.96 9.65
N ASP A 266 5.99 -5.00 10.72
CA ASP A 266 7.41 -5.37 10.67
C ASP A 266 7.59 -6.86 10.35
N LEU A 267 8.27 -7.15 9.24
CA LEU A 267 8.53 -8.51 8.76
C LEU A 267 9.73 -9.19 9.43
N SER A 268 10.41 -8.52 10.35
CA SER A 268 11.45 -9.14 11.18
C SER A 268 10.88 -10.02 12.30
N ASP A 269 9.57 -9.92 12.61
CA ASP A 269 8.88 -10.85 13.51
C ASP A 269 8.50 -12.14 12.76
N PRO A 270 8.99 -13.33 13.17
CA PRO A 270 8.64 -14.59 12.52
C PRO A 270 7.16 -14.94 12.56
N ASN A 271 6.36 -14.38 13.48
CA ASN A 271 4.94 -14.71 13.63
C ASN A 271 4.03 -13.88 12.70
N ILE A 272 4.53 -12.76 12.18
CA ILE A 272 3.70 -11.78 11.47
C ILE A 272 3.15 -12.32 10.15
N MET A 273 3.88 -13.23 9.48
CA MET A 273 3.44 -13.82 8.22
C MET A 273 2.10 -14.53 8.37
N ASN A 274 1.87 -15.21 9.49
CA ASN A 274 0.60 -15.90 9.73
C ASN A 274 -0.56 -14.91 9.79
N SER A 275 -0.35 -13.76 10.44
CA SER A 275 -1.34 -12.68 10.47
C SER A 275 -1.58 -12.09 9.08
N VAL A 276 -0.52 -11.86 8.29
CA VAL A 276 -0.62 -11.40 6.90
C VAL A 276 -1.47 -12.37 6.06
N PHE A 277 -1.21 -13.68 6.14
CA PHE A 277 -1.98 -14.68 5.40
C PHE A 277 -3.46 -14.74 5.80
N GLN A 278 -3.78 -14.42 7.06
CA GLN A 278 -5.17 -14.39 7.55
C GLN A 278 -5.90 -13.12 7.11
N SER A 279 -5.23 -11.97 7.15
CA SER A 279 -5.83 -10.67 6.82
C SER A 279 -5.85 -10.36 5.33
N ILE A 280 -5.07 -11.07 4.49
CA ILE A 280 -4.91 -10.71 3.07
C ILE A 280 -6.23 -10.67 2.29
N ASN A 281 -7.21 -11.49 2.67
CA ASN A 281 -8.52 -11.54 2.01
C ASN A 281 -9.40 -10.32 2.30
N GLU A 282 -9.06 -9.51 3.31
CA GLU A 282 -9.79 -8.29 3.68
C GLU A 282 -9.20 -7.04 3.02
N LEU A 283 -8.07 -7.19 2.32
CA LEU A 283 -7.30 -6.08 1.76
C LEU A 283 -7.61 -5.90 0.27
N THR A 284 -7.73 -4.64 -0.15
CA THR A 284 -7.82 -4.23 -1.56
C THR A 284 -6.49 -3.70 -2.09
N GLU A 285 -5.53 -3.45 -1.21
CA GLU A 285 -4.18 -2.99 -1.55
C GLU A 285 -3.14 -3.56 -0.57
N ILE A 286 -1.90 -3.69 -1.05
CA ILE A 286 -0.75 -4.04 -0.23
C ILE A 286 0.37 -3.03 -0.48
N SER A 287 0.90 -2.48 0.60
CA SER A 287 2.13 -1.69 0.64
C SER A 287 3.25 -2.57 1.16
N LEU A 288 4.35 -2.66 0.41
CA LEU A 288 5.54 -3.43 0.76
C LEU A 288 6.73 -2.48 0.85
N THR A 289 7.35 -2.38 2.03
CA THR A 289 8.61 -1.66 2.21
C THR A 289 9.75 -2.65 2.00
N VAL A 290 10.57 -2.40 0.98
CA VAL A 290 11.72 -3.23 0.61
C VAL A 290 13.03 -2.47 0.78
N GLU A 291 14.07 -3.20 1.18
CA GLU A 291 15.44 -2.73 1.22
C GLU A 291 16.19 -3.23 -0.02
N ARG A 292 16.76 -2.29 -0.77
CA ARG A 292 17.60 -2.52 -1.95
C ARG A 292 18.87 -1.69 -1.80
N ASP A 293 20.03 -2.35 -1.84
CA ASP A 293 21.33 -1.72 -1.67
C ASP A 293 21.45 -0.84 -0.40
N GLY A 294 20.73 -1.22 0.67
CA GLY A 294 20.69 -0.49 1.94
C GLY A 294 19.77 0.74 1.97
N GLN A 295 18.99 0.98 0.91
CA GLN A 295 17.96 2.02 0.85
C GLN A 295 16.56 1.40 0.88
N GLN A 296 15.62 2.09 1.52
CA GLN A 296 14.22 1.65 1.60
C GLN A 296 13.38 2.24 0.46
N TYR A 297 12.51 1.41 -0.09
CA TYR A 297 11.55 1.76 -1.14
C TYR A 297 10.19 1.20 -0.76
N ASP A 298 9.14 2.01 -0.93
CA ASP A 298 7.76 1.56 -0.77
C ASP A 298 7.16 1.21 -2.13
N VAL A 299 6.61 0.00 -2.20
CA VAL A 299 5.95 -0.55 -3.38
C VAL A 299 4.48 -0.79 -3.08
N TYR A 300 3.60 -0.35 -3.97
CA TYR A 300 2.16 -0.50 -3.82
C TYR A 300 1.60 -1.45 -4.87
N ILE A 301 0.81 -2.42 -4.40
CA ILE A 301 0.11 -3.39 -5.24
C ILE A 301 -1.37 -3.21 -4.96
N GLN A 302 -2.09 -2.64 -5.93
CA GLN A 302 -3.54 -2.51 -5.88
C GLN A 302 -4.19 -3.68 -6.61
N PHE A 303 -5.24 -4.24 -6.02
CA PHE A 303 -6.05 -5.32 -6.61
C PHE A 303 -7.33 -4.75 -7.21
#